data_AF-A0A920R1P4-F1
#
_entry.id   AF-A0A920R1P4-F1
#
_cell.length_a   1.000
_cell.length_b   1.000
_cell.length_c   1.000
_cell.angle_alpha   90.00
_cell.angle_beta   90.00
_cell.angle_gamma   90.00
#
_symmetry.space_group_name_H-M   'P 1'
#
loop_
_entity.id
_entity.type
_entity.pdbx_description
1 polymer ?
#
loop_
_entity_poly.entity_id
_entity_poly.type
_entity_poly.pdbx_seq_one_letter_code
_entity_poly.pdbx_strand_id
1 'polypeptide(L)' 'MGAEEITRDIPNVGEESLRDLDEKGIVRIGAWVTPGDILVGKITPKGKTRTDR' A
#
# COMPACT_ATOMS: atom_id res chain seq x y z
N MET A 1 -11.44 2.67 15.06
CA MET A 1 -10.44 2.64 13.98
C MET A 1 -10.74 1.43 13.13
N GLY A 2 -10.60 1.51 11.81
CA GLY A 2 -10.87 0.38 10.92
C GLY A 2 -9.79 -0.70 11.02
N ALA A 3 -10.03 -1.85 10.40
CA ALA A 3 -9.02 -2.88 10.24
C ALA A 3 -7.94 -2.40 9.26
N GLU A 4 -6.73 -2.95 9.39
CA GLU A 4 -5.72 -2.78 8.34
C GLU A 4 -6.16 -3.52 7.08
N GLU A 5 -5.78 -2.98 5.92
CA GLU A 5 -6.17 -3.54 4.62
C GLU A 5 -4.93 -3.74 3.76
N ILE A 6 -4.91 -4.85 3.00
CA ILE A 6 -3.90 -5.11 1.99
C ILE A 6 -4.46 -4.68 0.64
N THR A 7 -3.76 -3.78 -0.04
CA THR A 7 -4.21 -3.19 -1.30
C THR A 7 -3.03 -2.57 -2.06
N ARG A 8 -3.16 -2.50 -3.38
CA ARG A 8 -2.24 -1.74 -4.24
C ARG A 8 -2.48 -0.22 -4.19
N ASP A 9 -3.61 0.22 -3.64
CA ASP A 9 -3.96 1.63 -3.50
C ASP A 9 -3.28 2.24 -2.26
N ILE A 10 -2.01 2.61 -2.40
CA ILE A 10 -1.20 3.14 -1.30
C ILE A 10 -1.03 4.66 -1.47
N PRO A 11 -1.51 5.47 -0.52
CA PRO A 11 -1.43 6.93 -0.64
C PRO A 11 0.02 7.43 -0.55
N ASN A 12 0.34 8.46 -1.34
CA ASN A 12 1.66 9.10 -1.43
C ASN A 12 2.79 8.20 -1.97
N VAL A 13 2.45 7.10 -2.64
CA VAL A 13 3.40 6.24 -3.34
C VAL A 13 3.21 6.41 -4.85
N GLY A 14 4.32 6.50 -5.60
CA GLY A 14 4.26 6.63 -7.05
C GLY A 14 4.02 5.30 -7.76
N GLU A 15 3.45 5.34 -8.97
CA GLU A 15 3.14 4.15 -9.78
C GLU A 15 4.36 3.25 -10.03
N GLU A 16 5.56 3.82 -10.14
CA GLU A 16 6.78 3.04 -10.31
C GLU A 16 7.01 2.05 -9.17
N SER A 17 6.80 2.48 -7.93
CA SER A 17 6.99 1.65 -6.74
C SER A 17 5.89 0.59 -6.58
N LEU A 18 4.76 0.76 -7.27
CA LEU A 18 3.63 -0.17 -7.25
C LEU A 18 3.64 -1.13 -8.46
N ARG A 19 4.57 -0.94 -9.42
CA ARG A 19 4.57 -1.64 -10.72
C ARG A 19 4.61 -3.17 -10.61
N ASP A 20 5.19 -3.68 -9.53
CA ASP A 20 5.37 -5.11 -9.29
C ASP A 20 4.32 -5.69 -8.33
N LEU A 21 3.42 -4.87 -7.79
CA LEU A 21 2.28 -5.33 -6.99
C LEU A 21 1.13 -5.79 -7.90
N ASP A 22 0.51 -6.90 -7.52
CA ASP A 22 -0.69 -7.41 -8.14
C ASP A 22 -1.95 -6.63 -7.70
N GLU A 23 -3.12 -7.06 -8.18
CA GLU A 23 -4.41 -6.44 -7.85
C GLU A 23 -4.75 -6.48 -6.35
N LYS A 24 -4.14 -7.40 -5.59
CA LYS A 24 -4.35 -7.53 -4.14
C LYS A 24 -3.33 -6.71 -3.34
N GLY A 25 -2.35 -6.08 -4.00
CA GLY A 25 -1.28 -5.36 -3.33
C GLY A 25 -0.13 -6.26 -2.87
N ILE A 26 0.06 -7.43 -3.48
CA ILE A 26 1.16 -8.36 -3.17
C ILE A 26 2.11 -8.41 -4.36
N VAL A 27 3.42 -8.43 -4.12
CA VAL A 27 4.39 -8.56 -5.20
C VAL A 27 4.14 -9.81 -6.04
N ARG A 28 4.16 -9.67 -7.37
CA ARG A 28 3.96 -10.79 -8.30
C ARG A 28 5.13 -11.78 -8.23
N ILE A 29 4.82 -13.06 -8.41
CA ILE A 29 5.84 -14.12 -8.49
C ILE A 29 6.77 -13.86 -9.68
N GLY A 30 8.07 -13.98 -9.46
CA GLY A 30 9.09 -13.73 -10.48
C GLY A 30 9.45 -12.25 -10.68
N ALA A 31 8.96 -11.34 -9.83
CA ALA A 31 9.46 -9.97 -9.78
C ALA A 31 10.91 -9.94 -9.28
N TRP A 32 11.74 -9.11 -9.92
CA TRP A 32 13.07 -8.79 -9.40
C TRP A 32 12.93 -7.69 -8.36
N VAL A 33 13.51 -7.88 -7.18
CA VAL A 33 13.39 -6.95 -6.07
C VAL A 33 14.76 -6.46 -5.60
N THR A 34 14.79 -5.21 -5.15
CA THR A 34 15.95 -4.49 -4.64
C THR A 34 15.59 -3.79 -3.32
N PRO A 35 16.58 -3.37 -2.52
CA PRO A 35 16.30 -2.66 -1.28
C PRO A 35 15.47 -1.38 -1.53
N GLY A 36 14.33 -1.28 -0.84
CA GLY A 36 13.40 -0.16 -0.96
C GLY A 36 12.12 -0.47 -1.74
N ASP A 37 12.06 -1.61 -2.44
CA ASP A 37 10.85 -2.02 -3.14
C ASP A 37 9.72 -2.41 -2.17
N ILE A 38 8.48 -2.14 -2.59
CA ILE A 38 7.28 -2.48 -1.83
C ILE A 38 6.88 -3.92 -2.17
N LEU A 39 6.90 -4.81 -1.17
CA LEU A 39 6.52 -6.21 -1.35
C LEU A 39 5.04 -6.48 -1.05
N VAL A 40 4.48 -5.69 -0.12
CA VAL A 40 3.09 -5.78 0.31
C VAL A 40 2.59 -4.37 0.57
N GLY A 41 1.52 -3.98 -0.11
CA GLY A 41 0.81 -2.75 0.15
C GLY A 41 -0.13 -2.90 1.33
N LYS A 42 0.19 -2.25 2.45
CA LYS A 42 -0.60 -2.26 3.68
C LYS A 42 -1.01 -0.84 4.04
N ILE A 43 -2.32 -0.61 4.21
CA ILE A 43 -2.85 0.65 4.72
C ILE A 43 -3.35 0.49 6.15
N THR A 44 -3.07 1.48 6.98
CA THR A 44 -3.66 1.60 8.32
C THR A 44 -4.65 2.76 8.27
N PRO A 45 -5.95 2.52 8.54
CA PRO A 45 -6.93 3.58 8.49
C PRO A 45 -6.64 4.63 9.57
N LYS A 46 -6.40 5.87 9.14
CA LYS A 46 -6.29 7.00 10.06
C LYS A 46 -7.67 7.27 10.65
N GLY A 47 -7.75 7.38 11.98
CA GLY A 47 -9.00 7.78 12.65
C GLY A 47 -9.46 9.15 12.14
N LYS A 48 -10.77 9.37 12.03
CA LYS A 48 -11.32 10.70 11.72
C LYS A 48 -10.82 11.69 12.78
N THR A 49 -9.94 12.62 12.41
CA THR A 49 -9.67 13.79 13.23
C THR A 49 -10.97 14.57 13.31
N ARG A 50 -11.49 14.73 14.52
CA ARG A 50 -12.70 15.50 14.80
C ARG A 50 -12.42 16.97 14.49
N THR A 51 -12.63 17.38 13.23
CA THR A 51 -12.78 18.78 12.85
C THR A 51 -14.22 19.19 13.11
N ASP A 52 -14.62 19.14 14.39
CA ASP A 52 -15.80 19.85 14.87
C ASP A 52 -15.25 21.08 15.62
N ARG A 53 -15.17 22.19 14.92
CA ARG A 53 -15.17 23.54 15.50
C ARG A 53 -16.20 24.37 14.77
#